data_AF-A0AAW9FSU9-F1
#
_entry.id   AF-A0AAW9FSU9-F1
#
_cell.length_a   1.000
_cell.length_b   1.000
_cell.length_c   1.000
_cell.angle_alpha   90.00
_cell.angle_beta   90.00
_cell.angle_gamma   90.00
#
_symmetry.space_group_name_H-M   'P 1'
#
loop_
_entity.id
_entity.type
_entity.pdbx_description
1 polymer ?
#
loop_
_entity_poly.entity_id
_entity_poly.type
_entity_poly.pdbx_seq_one_letter_code
_entity_poly.pdbx_strand_id
1 'polypeptide(L)' 'MRDIPISAAKLIADDYGYDQVVIYARRCYDSPEPHGEHMTTYGRTVKHCGVAARMGDVLKKFMGWGV' A
#
# COMPACT_ATOMS: atom_id res chain seq x y z
N MET A 1 -14.30 1.70 -5.04
CA MET A 1 -13.47 2.22 -3.92
C MET A 1 -12.62 3.35 -4.48
N ARG A 2 -12.08 4.23 -3.64
CA ARG A 2 -11.08 5.20 -4.08
C ARG A 2 -9.72 4.67 -3.68
N ASP A 3 -8.76 4.79 -4.58
CA ASP A 3 -7.37 4.46 -4.29
C ASP A 3 -6.88 5.30 -3.12
N ILE A 4 -6.08 4.70 -2.23
CA ILE A 4 -5.42 5.44 -1.16
C ILE A 4 -4.27 6.22 -1.80
N PRO A 5 -4.34 7.56 -1.87
CA PRO A 5 -3.28 8.33 -2.50
C PRO A 5 -1.99 8.27 -1.67
N ILE A 6 -0.85 8.50 -2.32
CA ILE A 6 0.45 8.55 -1.62
C ILE A 6 0.50 9.62 -0.51
N SER A 7 -0.30 10.70 -0.62
CA SER A 7 -0.41 11.72 0.43
C SER A 7 -0.99 11.17 1.73
N ALA A 8 -1.93 10.21 1.67
CA ALA A 8 -2.47 9.56 2.86
C ALA A 8 -1.42 8.63 3.49
N ALA A 9 -0.64 7.92 2.68
CA ALA A 9 0.47 7.12 3.17
C ALA A 9 1.56 7.98 3.83
N LYS A 10 1.86 9.14 3.24
CA LYS A 10 2.77 10.13 3.82
C LYS A 10 2.26 10.66 5.16
N LEU A 11 0.98 11.00 5.26
CA LEU A 11 0.38 11.48 6.51
C LEU A 11 0.58 10.46 7.64
N ILE A 12 0.30 9.18 7.41
CA ILE A 12 0.53 8.11 8.39
C ILE A 12 2.02 8.01 8.76
N ALA A 13 2.91 8.09 7.77
CA ALA A 13 4.34 8.03 8.03
C ALA A 13 4.79 9.20 8.93
N ASP A 14 4.33 10.43 8.64
CA ASP A 14 4.67 11.62 9.41
C ASP A 14 4.08 11.58 10.83
N ASP A 15 2.80 11.22 10.98
CA ASP A 15 2.07 11.21 12.27
C ASP A 15 2.65 10.22 13.28
N TYR A 16 3.20 9.10 12.79
CA TYR A 16 3.74 8.02 13.62
C TYR A 16 5.28 7.94 13.61
N GLY A 17 5.96 8.88 12.92
CA GLY A 17 7.42 8.96 12.92
C GLY A 17 8.12 7.87 12.12
N TYR A 18 7.49 7.34 11.07
CA TYR A 18 8.08 6.34 10.17
C TYR A 18 8.66 6.99 8.91
N ASP A 19 9.77 6.44 8.42
CA ASP A 19 10.38 6.89 7.16
C ASP A 19 9.87 6.12 5.92
N GLN A 20 9.08 5.06 6.13
CA GLN A 20 8.53 4.16 5.12
C GLN A 20 7.25 3.50 5.62
N VAL A 21 6.22 3.41 4.77
CA VAL A 21 5.02 2.61 5.05
C VAL A 21 4.54 1.85 3.80
N VAL A 22 3.93 0.70 4.03
CA VAL A 22 3.21 -0.09 3.03
C VAL A 22 1.80 -0.32 3.56
N ILE A 23 0.80 0.17 2.84
CA ILE A 23 -0.61 0.08 3.22
C ILE A 23 -1.28 -0.90 2.27
N TYR A 24 -1.72 -2.04 2.82
CA TYR A 24 -2.63 -2.96 2.15
C TYR A 24 -4.04 -2.73 2.71
N ALA A 25 -5.00 -2.52 1.82
CA ALA A 25 -6.40 -2.37 2.18
C ALA A 25 -7.24 -3.36 1.38
N ARG A 26 -8.16 -4.03 2.07
CA ARG A 26 -9.13 -4.94 1.47
C ARG A 26 -10.52 -4.59 1.97
N ARG A 27 -11.47 -4.49 1.05
CA ARG A 27 -12.90 -4.42 1.38
C ARG A 27 -13.44 -5.85 1.44
N CYS A 28 -14.18 -6.17 2.51
CA CYS A 28 -14.81 -7.47 2.71
C CYS A 28 -16.30 -7.27 3.03
N TYR A 29 -17.11 -8.33 2.89
CA TYR A 29 -18.48 -8.42 3.42
C TYR A 29 -19.59 -7.57 2.76
N ASP A 30 -19.47 -7.15 1.50
CA ASP A 30 -20.67 -6.75 0.71
C ASP A 30 -21.12 -7.89 -0.23
N SER A 31 -22.32 -7.81 -0.81
CA SER A 31 -22.85 -8.81 -1.74
C SER A 31 -23.14 -8.20 -3.13
N PRO A 32 -22.66 -8.80 -4.24
CA PRO A 32 -21.65 -9.86 -4.25
C PRO A 32 -20.36 -9.36 -3.58
N GLU A 33 -19.60 -10.26 -2.95
CA GLU A 33 -18.33 -9.93 -2.30
C GLU A 33 -17.52 -8.96 -3.16
N PRO A 34 -17.28 -7.70 -2.73
CA PRO A 34 -16.47 -6.81 -3.51
C PRO A 34 -15.03 -7.23 -3.30
N HIS A 35 -14.40 -7.73 -4.36
CA HIS A 35 -13.00 -8.18 -4.39
C HIS A 35 -12.01 -7.00 -4.47
N GLY A 36 -12.29 -5.94 -3.72
CA GLY A 36 -11.53 -4.71 -3.76
C GLY A 36 -10.29 -4.76 -2.91
N GLU A 37 -9.15 -4.92 -3.55
CA GLU A 37 -7.87 -4.83 -2.87
C GLU A 37 -7.06 -3.66 -3.43
N HIS A 38 -6.30 -3.00 -2.55
CA HIS A 38 -5.51 -1.83 -2.88
C HIS A 38 -4.19 -1.87 -2.12
N MET A 39 -3.12 -1.39 -2.76
CA MET A 39 -1.85 -1.20 -2.09
C MET A 39 -1.19 0.13 -2.45
N THR A 40 -0.78 0.86 -1.41
CA THR A 40 0.02 2.09 -1.52
C THR A 40 1.33 1.92 -0.78
N THR A 41 2.41 2.31 -1.42
CA THR A 41 3.75 2.33 -0.81
C THR A 41 4.25 3.76 -0.72
N TYR A 42 4.94 4.08 0.36
CA TYR A 42 5.56 5.38 0.58
C TYR A 42 6.95 5.22 1.19
N GLY A 43 7.87 6.09 0.78
CA GLY A 43 9.17 6.26 1.40
C GLY A 43 9.57 7.74 1.44
N ARG A 44 10.27 8.14 2.50
CA ARG A 44 10.73 9.53 2.69
C ARG A 44 11.87 9.92 1.74
N THR A 45 12.73 8.96 1.40
CA THR A 45 13.89 9.15 0.52
C THR A 45 13.81 8.22 -0.67
N VAL A 46 14.58 8.47 -1.74
CA VAL A 46 14.68 7.57 -2.90
C VAL A 46 15.02 6.13 -2.48
N LYS A 47 15.92 5.98 -1.50
CA LYS A 47 16.30 4.65 -0.95
C LYS A 47 15.11 3.97 -0.27
N HIS A 48 14.34 4.70 0.53
CA HIS A 48 13.15 4.17 1.20
C HIS A 48 12.06 3.81 0.18
N CYS A 49 11.82 4.66 -0.83
CA CYS A 49 10.91 4.35 -1.92
C CYS A 49 11.30 3.06 -2.63
N GLY A 50 12.60 2.85 -2.89
CA GLY A 50 13.10 1.62 -3.51
C GLY A 50 12.85 0.36 -2.68
N VAL A 51 12.96 0.44 -1.35
CA VAL A 51 12.63 -0.69 -0.46
C VAL A 51 11.11 -0.91 -0.42
N ALA A 52 10.32 0.16 -0.27
CA ALA A 52 8.86 0.10 -0.23
C ALA A 52 8.27 -0.50 -1.52
N ALA A 53 8.81 -0.13 -2.69
CA ALA A 53 8.43 -0.69 -3.98
C ALA A 53 8.68 -2.19 -4.04
N ARG A 54 9.89 -2.65 -3.70
CA ARG A 54 10.21 -4.09 -3.66
C ARG A 54 9.31 -4.87 -2.70
N MET A 55 9.01 -4.30 -1.53
CA MET A 55 8.05 -4.93 -0.59
C MET A 55 6.66 -5.03 -1.22
N GLY A 56 6.18 -3.94 -1.84
CA GLY A 56 4.92 -3.93 -2.56
C GLY A 56 4.85 -4.98 -3.67
N ASP A 57 5.91 -5.14 -4.46
CA ASP A 57 5.94 -6.11 -5.56
C ASP A 57 5.94 -7.56 -5.06
N VAL A 58 6.68 -7.84 -3.97
CA VAL A 58 6.66 -9.16 -3.31
C VAL A 58 5.26 -9.47 -2.76
N LEU A 59 4.62 -8.51 -2.11
CA LEU A 59 3.26 -8.69 -1.59
C LEU A 59 2.25 -8.90 -2.73
N LYS A 60 2.30 -8.10 -3.80
CA LYS A 60 1.45 -8.31 -4.99
C LYS A 60 1.60 -9.70 -5.57
N LYS A 61 2.85 -10.17 -5.73
CA LYS A 61 3.12 -11.53 -6.21
C LYS A 61 2.51 -12.59 -5.30
N PHE A 62 2.66 -12.44 -3.98
CA PHE A 62 2.06 -13.35 -3.00
C PHE A 62 0.53 -13.37 -3.09
N MET A 63 -0.08 -12.21 -3.34
CA MET A 63 -1.53 -12.05 -3.53
C MET A 63 -2.03 -12.47 -4.92
N GLY A 64 -1.13 -12.89 -5.83
CA GLY A 64 -1.48 -13.26 -7.20
C GLY A 64 -1.82 -12.08 -8.12
N TRP A 65 -1.48 -10.85 -7.72
CA TRP A 65 -1.62 -9.67 -8.58
C TRP A 65 -0.45 -9.70 -9.56
N GLY A 66 -0.73 -9.72 -10.86
CA GLY A 66 0.32 -9.66 -11.88
C GLY A 66 1.24 -8.45 -11.63
N VAL A 67 2.53 -8.73 -11.49
CA VAL A 67 3.60 -7.74 -11.28
C VAL A 67 4.64 -7.85 -12.36
#